data_AF-A0A7X0E2Q5-F1
#
_entry.id   AF-A0A7X0E2Q5-F1
#
_cell.length_a   1.000
_cell.length_b   1.000
_cell.length_c   1.000
_cell.angle_alpha   90.00
_cell.angle_beta   90.00
_cell.angle_gamma   90.00
#
_symmetry.space_group_name_H-M   'P 1'
#
loop_
_entity.id
_entity.type
_entity.pdbx_description
1 polymer ?
#
loop_
_entity_poly.entity_id
_entity_poly.type
_entity_poly.pdbx_seq_one_letter_code
_entity_poly.pdbx_strand_id
1 'polypeptide(L)'
;MSVPPPVPIKRSMFVTVVAWIFIGLSTFATLGLLLESLLLPLIFLPMLHQQMATMPFPTNLSPIVSWFFGHALELCYGLLFIALLHLIAAISLLRRKDWGRRLFLGMLGFDVLYQLAAAAMQWWVVPPMQHAMLQMQLGPGSHLMFPNNLPPQVQAAQAAQLAQMMPMMDSMMAVTRVFGVISALVFIILFGWIIKRLCSEPVRREFTPPSAVA
;
A
#
# COMPACT_ATOMS: atom_id res chain seq x y z
N MET A 1 -44.88 -35.63 -16.65
CA MET A 1 -43.60 -35.84 -15.96
C MET A 1 -43.41 -34.68 -14.99
N SER A 2 -43.52 -34.93 -13.69
CA SER A 2 -43.30 -33.90 -12.66
C SER A 2 -41.81 -33.63 -12.54
N VAL A 3 -41.37 -32.43 -12.94
CA VAL A 3 -39.98 -32.00 -12.71
C VAL A 3 -39.77 -31.95 -11.19
N PRO A 4 -38.75 -32.62 -10.64
CA PRO A 4 -38.47 -32.56 -9.21
C PRO A 4 -38.22 -31.10 -8.80
N PRO A 5 -38.66 -30.69 -7.59
CA PRO A 5 -38.47 -29.32 -7.13
C PRO A 5 -36.98 -28.96 -7.15
N PRO A 6 -36.61 -27.73 -7.59
CA PRO A 6 -35.23 -27.32 -7.66
C PRO A 6 -34.61 -27.39 -6.26
N VAL A 7 -33.56 -28.20 -6.12
CA VAL A 7 -32.83 -28.35 -4.85
C VAL A 7 -32.22 -26.99 -4.49
N PRO A 8 -32.45 -26.46 -3.27
CA PRO A 8 -31.88 -25.19 -2.85
C PRO A 8 -30.35 -25.25 -2.90
N ILE A 9 -29.72 -24.37 -3.68
CA ILE A 9 -28.26 -24.27 -3.74
C ILE A 9 -27.76 -23.78 -2.37
N LYS A 10 -27.07 -24.67 -1.64
CA LYS A 10 -26.48 -24.34 -0.34
C LYS A 10 -25.40 -23.27 -0.53
N ARG A 11 -25.60 -22.09 0.08
CA ARG A 11 -24.64 -20.97 0.02
C ARG A 11 -23.37 -21.31 0.81
N SER A 12 -22.20 -21.05 0.22
CA SER A 12 -20.92 -21.23 0.93
C SER A 12 -20.70 -20.16 1.98
N MET A 13 -20.49 -20.61 3.22
CA MET A 13 -20.04 -19.76 4.34
C MET A 13 -18.70 -19.11 4.05
N PHE A 14 -17.80 -19.79 3.32
CA PHE A 14 -16.48 -19.25 2.98
C PHE A 14 -16.58 -17.96 2.18
N VAL A 15 -17.35 -17.95 1.09
CA VAL A 15 -17.47 -16.75 0.24
C VAL A 15 -18.12 -15.60 1.01
N THR A 16 -19.07 -15.90 1.89
CA THR A 16 -19.70 -14.89 2.74
C THR A 16 -18.69 -14.28 3.73
N VAL A 17 -17.91 -15.10 4.42
CA VAL A 17 -16.88 -14.63 5.37
C VAL A 17 -15.80 -13.82 4.65
N VAL A 18 -15.29 -14.29 3.52
CA VAL A 18 -14.29 -13.57 2.72
C VAL A 18 -14.85 -12.23 2.27
N ALA A 19 -16.08 -12.18 1.75
CA ALA A 19 -16.69 -10.93 1.34
C ALA A 19 -16.78 -9.93 2.50
N TRP A 20 -17.22 -10.36 3.69
CA TRP A 20 -17.32 -9.48 4.85
C TRP A 20 -15.96 -8.97 5.34
N ILE A 21 -14.94 -9.82 5.39
CA ILE A 21 -13.57 -9.40 5.77
C ILE A 21 -13.07 -8.32 4.81
N PHE A 22 -13.20 -8.54 3.50
CA PHE A 22 -12.75 -7.58 2.50
C PHE A 22 -13.59 -6.30 2.48
N ILE A 23 -14.91 -6.38 2.73
CA ILE A 23 -15.74 -5.19 2.91
C ILE A 23 -15.23 -4.36 4.09
N GLY A 24 -14.97 -4.98 5.25
CA GLY A 24 -14.46 -4.28 6.43
C GLY A 24 -13.11 -3.60 6.16
N LEU A 25 -12.15 -4.36 5.63
CA LEU A 25 -10.81 -3.85 5.32
C LEU A 25 -10.84 -2.74 4.25
N SER A 26 -11.56 -2.94 3.16
CA SER A 26 -11.63 -1.94 2.08
C SER A 26 -12.40 -0.70 2.48
N THR A 27 -13.45 -0.81 3.30
CA THR A 27 -14.16 0.37 3.84
C THR A 27 -13.21 1.20 4.69
N PHE A 28 -12.46 0.57 5.61
CA PHE A 28 -11.48 1.27 6.44
C PHE A 28 -10.38 1.93 5.60
N ALA A 29 -9.81 1.20 4.64
CA ALA A 29 -8.79 1.73 3.74
C ALA A 29 -9.31 2.89 2.89
N THR A 30 -10.55 2.81 2.40
CA THR A 30 -11.21 3.88 1.62
C THR A 30 -11.38 5.14 2.47
N LEU A 31 -11.81 5.00 3.74
CA LEU A 31 -11.95 6.14 4.65
C LEU A 31 -10.60 6.80 4.94
N GLY A 32 -9.55 6.00 5.16
CA GLY A 32 -8.19 6.50 5.34
C GLY A 32 -7.70 7.28 4.11
N LEU A 33 -7.83 6.69 2.92
CA LEU A 33 -7.44 7.33 1.65
C LEU A 33 -8.28 8.57 1.33
N LEU A 34 -9.57 8.57 1.68
CA LEU A 34 -10.43 9.73 1.52
C LEU A 34 -9.95 10.87 2.43
N LEU A 35 -9.64 10.57 3.68
CA LEU A 35 -9.11 11.54 4.63
C LEU A 35 -7.77 12.10 4.14
N GLU A 36 -6.84 11.24 3.73
CA GLU A 36 -5.54 11.67 3.17
C GLU A 36 -5.73 12.53 1.91
N SER A 37 -6.61 12.13 0.99
CA SER A 37 -6.89 12.88 -0.25
C SER A 37 -7.48 14.27 0.02
N LEU A 38 -8.09 14.49 1.19
CA LEU A 38 -8.59 15.80 1.63
C LEU A 38 -7.54 16.59 2.42
N LEU A 39 -6.83 15.94 3.34
CA LEU A 39 -5.82 16.58 4.20
C LEU A 39 -4.57 16.99 3.42
N LEU A 40 -4.18 16.21 2.41
CA LEU A 40 -2.95 16.44 1.65
C LEU A 40 -2.98 17.78 0.89
N PRO A 41 -4.01 18.15 0.12
CA PRO A 41 -4.10 19.48 -0.47
C PRO A 41 -4.38 20.58 0.57
N LEU A 42 -5.13 20.28 1.65
CA LEU A 42 -5.57 21.30 2.62
C LEU A 42 -4.47 21.74 3.58
N ILE A 43 -3.66 20.82 4.06
CA ILE A 43 -2.65 21.06 5.11
C ILE A 43 -1.24 20.83 4.57
N PHE A 44 -1.01 19.71 3.88
CA PHE A 44 0.34 19.29 3.54
C PHE A 44 0.94 20.11 2.38
N LEU A 45 0.20 20.33 1.30
CA LEU A 45 0.68 21.15 0.17
C LEU A 45 1.12 22.57 0.56
N PRO A 46 0.34 23.37 1.31
CA PRO A 46 0.78 24.72 1.68
C PRO A 46 2.00 24.68 2.61
N MET A 47 2.04 23.73 3.55
CA MET A 47 3.21 23.52 4.41
C MET A 47 4.47 23.15 3.60
N LEU A 48 4.33 22.28 2.59
CA LEU A 48 5.43 21.85 1.75
C LEU A 48 5.93 22.98 0.85
N HIS A 49 5.04 23.81 0.29
CA HIS A 49 5.44 25.03 -0.43
C HIS A 49 6.22 26.00 0.45
N GLN A 50 5.80 26.18 1.71
CA GLN A 50 6.50 27.04 2.66
C GLN A 50 7.88 26.49 3.03
N GLN A 51 8.02 25.17 3.17
CA GLN A 51 9.31 24.53 3.41
C GLN A 51 10.23 24.58 2.18
N MET A 52 9.70 24.41 0.97
CA MET A 52 10.50 24.53 -0.26
C MET A 52 11.07 25.93 -0.47
N ALA A 53 10.39 26.96 0.05
CA ALA A 53 10.90 28.34 0.03
C ALA A 53 12.11 28.53 0.95
N THR A 54 12.27 27.72 2.00
CA THR A 54 13.36 27.84 2.98
C THR A 54 14.46 26.78 2.79
N MET A 55 14.12 25.62 2.22
CA MET A 55 15.05 24.55 1.88
C MET A 55 14.69 23.98 0.50
N PRO A 56 15.33 24.45 -0.58
CA PRO A 56 15.09 23.89 -1.91
C PRO A 56 15.47 22.40 -1.92
N PHE A 57 14.62 21.57 -2.53
CA PHE A 57 14.91 20.14 -2.69
C PHE A 57 16.27 19.93 -3.38
N PRO A 58 16.99 18.85 -3.04
CA PRO A 58 18.23 18.50 -3.74
C PRO A 58 17.96 18.43 -5.24
N THR A 59 18.69 19.19 -6.04
CA THR A 59 18.48 19.27 -7.50
C THR A 59 18.84 17.97 -8.24
N ASN A 60 19.36 16.96 -7.53
CA ASN A 60 19.79 15.66 -8.05
C ASN A 60 18.84 14.50 -7.67
N LEU A 61 17.54 14.76 -7.48
CA LEU A 61 16.57 13.68 -7.26
C LEU A 61 16.50 12.73 -8.46
N SER A 62 16.33 11.43 -8.19
CA SER A 62 16.08 10.43 -9.23
C SER A 62 14.83 10.80 -10.04
N PRO A 63 14.82 10.59 -11.38
CA PRO A 63 13.67 10.93 -12.23
C PRO A 63 12.34 10.34 -11.75
N ILE A 64 12.39 9.17 -11.10
CA ILE A 64 11.19 8.51 -10.55
C ILE A 64 10.58 9.32 -9.40
N VAL A 65 11.44 9.94 -8.58
CA VAL A 65 11.03 10.69 -7.39
C VAL A 65 10.42 12.02 -7.81
N SER A 66 11.06 12.73 -8.75
CA SER A 66 10.51 13.98 -9.30
C SER A 66 9.16 13.77 -9.98
N TRP A 67 9.00 12.67 -10.73
CA TRP A 67 7.71 12.32 -11.35
C TRP A 67 6.64 12.04 -10.29
N PHE A 68 6.97 11.30 -9.23
CA PHE A 68 6.07 10.99 -8.12
C PHE A 68 5.57 12.26 -7.42
N PHE A 69 6.48 13.20 -7.10
CA PHE A 69 6.10 14.47 -6.48
C PHE A 69 5.20 15.32 -7.39
N GLY A 70 5.48 15.35 -8.70
CA GLY A 70 4.65 16.07 -9.67
C GLY A 70 3.23 15.52 -9.79
N HIS A 71 3.06 14.20 -9.63
CA HIS A 71 1.78 13.51 -9.80
C HIS A 71 1.19 13.03 -8.46
N ALA A 72 1.67 13.54 -7.32
CA ALA A 72 1.31 13.01 -6.00
C ALA A 72 -0.21 13.04 -5.74
N LEU A 73 -0.89 14.13 -6.10
CA LEU A 73 -2.34 14.26 -5.96
C LEU A 73 -3.11 13.29 -6.87
N GLU A 74 -2.66 13.15 -8.12
CA GLU A 74 -3.27 12.23 -9.09
C GLU A 74 -3.11 10.78 -8.64
N LEU A 75 -1.96 10.43 -8.07
CA LEU A 75 -1.69 9.12 -7.48
C LEU A 75 -2.61 8.86 -6.28
N CYS A 76 -2.82 9.83 -5.39
CA CYS A 76 -3.78 9.70 -4.28
C CYS A 76 -5.20 9.41 -4.78
N TYR A 77 -5.68 10.17 -5.77
CA TYR A 77 -7.00 9.92 -6.36
C TYR A 77 -7.08 8.58 -7.10
N GLY A 78 -6.00 8.17 -7.78
CA GLY A 78 -5.89 6.86 -8.41
C GLY A 78 -5.99 5.72 -7.38
N LEU A 79 -5.30 5.84 -6.24
CA LEU A 79 -5.37 4.87 -5.14
C LEU A 79 -6.77 4.85 -4.51
N LEU A 80 -7.40 6.00 -4.32
CA LEU A 80 -8.79 6.09 -3.85
C LEU A 80 -9.74 5.37 -4.82
N PHE A 81 -9.57 5.56 -6.12
CA PHE A 81 -10.36 4.86 -7.14
C PHE A 81 -10.16 3.34 -7.08
N ILE A 82 -8.92 2.86 -6.93
CA ILE A 82 -8.61 1.44 -6.75
C ILE A 82 -9.27 0.89 -5.48
N ALA A 83 -9.23 1.63 -4.36
CA ALA A 83 -9.89 1.22 -3.12
C ALA A 83 -11.42 1.09 -3.28
N LEU A 84 -12.06 2.02 -3.99
CA LEU A 84 -13.48 1.94 -4.32
C LEU A 84 -13.80 0.74 -5.21
N LEU A 85 -12.97 0.45 -6.23
CA LEU A 85 -13.12 -0.76 -7.05
C LEU A 85 -13.01 -2.02 -6.20
N HIS A 86 -12.10 -2.04 -5.23
CA HIS A 86 -11.94 -3.15 -4.31
C HIS A 86 -13.20 -3.36 -3.44
N LEU A 87 -13.78 -2.27 -2.93
CA LEU A 87 -15.05 -2.31 -2.18
C LEU A 87 -16.21 -2.79 -3.04
N ILE A 88 -16.34 -2.30 -4.27
CA ILE A 88 -17.34 -2.75 -5.25
C ILE A 88 -17.18 -4.24 -5.54
N ALA A 89 -15.94 -4.71 -5.74
CA ALA A 89 -15.64 -6.11 -5.95
C ALA A 89 -16.10 -6.97 -4.76
N ALA A 90 -15.80 -6.56 -3.52
CA ALA A 90 -16.20 -7.28 -2.31
C ALA A 90 -17.74 -7.33 -2.14
N ILE A 91 -18.45 -6.22 -2.37
CA ILE A 91 -19.92 -6.17 -2.34
C ILE A 91 -20.52 -7.06 -3.43
N SER A 92 -19.95 -7.05 -4.63
CA SER A 92 -20.43 -7.85 -5.76
C SER A 92 -20.26 -9.36 -5.55
N LEU A 93 -19.23 -9.77 -4.80
CA LEU A 93 -19.01 -11.15 -4.36
C LEU A 93 -20.08 -11.60 -3.35
N LEU A 94 -20.48 -10.70 -2.43
CA LEU A 94 -21.59 -10.94 -1.50
C LEU A 94 -22.92 -11.12 -2.24
N ARG A 95 -23.15 -10.30 -3.29
CA ARG A 95 -24.32 -10.39 -4.17
C ARG A 95 -24.29 -11.56 -5.16
N ARG A 96 -23.26 -12.42 -5.09
CA ARG A 96 -23.10 -13.62 -5.94
C ARG A 96 -23.21 -13.34 -7.44
N LYS A 97 -22.74 -12.16 -7.89
CA LYS A 97 -22.71 -11.83 -9.32
C LYS A 97 -21.49 -12.46 -9.99
N ASP A 98 -21.68 -13.11 -11.15
CA ASP A 98 -20.58 -13.70 -11.95
C ASP A 98 -19.48 -12.69 -12.32
N TRP A 99 -19.87 -11.45 -12.65
CA TRP A 99 -18.92 -10.39 -12.96
C TRP A 99 -18.13 -9.96 -11.71
N GLY A 100 -18.77 -10.02 -10.54
CA GLY A 100 -18.14 -9.70 -9.27
C GLY A 100 -17.02 -10.65 -8.90
N ARG A 101 -17.20 -11.95 -9.15
CA ARG A 101 -16.13 -12.94 -8.98
C ARG A 101 -14.93 -12.64 -9.87
N ARG A 102 -15.17 -12.31 -11.15
CA ARG A 102 -14.11 -11.98 -12.12
C ARG A 102 -13.35 -10.72 -11.72
N LEU A 103 -14.07 -9.67 -11.32
CA LEU A 103 -13.48 -8.44 -10.83
C LEU A 103 -12.62 -8.69 -9.57
N PHE A 104 -13.17 -9.42 -8.59
CA PHE A 104 -12.46 -9.73 -7.34
C PHE A 104 -11.19 -10.57 -7.57
N LEU A 105 -11.26 -11.57 -8.46
CA LEU A 105 -10.08 -12.34 -8.87
C LEU A 105 -9.02 -11.46 -9.57
N GLY A 106 -9.47 -10.54 -10.44
CA GLY A 106 -8.59 -9.57 -11.09
C GLY A 106 -7.88 -8.67 -10.09
N MET A 107 -8.62 -8.15 -9.10
CA MET A 107 -8.06 -7.31 -8.03
C MET A 107 -7.06 -8.07 -7.17
N LEU A 108 -7.35 -9.31 -6.75
CA LEU A 108 -6.39 -10.10 -5.99
C LEU A 108 -5.12 -10.42 -6.80
N GLY A 109 -5.27 -10.71 -8.10
CA GLY A 109 -4.12 -10.90 -8.98
C GLY A 109 -3.29 -9.64 -9.12
N PHE A 110 -3.94 -8.49 -9.28
CA PHE A 110 -3.29 -7.19 -9.29
C PHE A 110 -2.55 -6.92 -7.97
N ASP A 111 -3.15 -7.19 -6.83
CA ASP A 111 -2.52 -6.98 -5.52
C ASP A 111 -1.28 -7.87 -5.35
N VAL A 112 -1.30 -9.12 -5.84
CA VAL A 112 -0.13 -10.00 -5.83
C VAL A 112 1.01 -9.38 -6.66
N LEU A 113 0.70 -8.91 -7.87
CA LEU A 113 1.69 -8.25 -8.73
C LEU A 113 2.21 -6.96 -8.11
N TYR A 114 1.33 -6.17 -7.51
CA TYR A 114 1.67 -4.94 -6.81
C TYR A 114 2.61 -5.21 -5.62
N GLN A 115 2.34 -6.24 -4.82
CA GLN A 115 3.22 -6.61 -3.70
C GLN A 115 4.61 -7.07 -4.17
N LEU A 116 4.69 -7.80 -5.28
CA LEU A 116 5.97 -8.17 -5.89
C LEU A 116 6.72 -6.94 -6.41
N ALA A 117 6.02 -6.04 -7.10
CA ALA A 117 6.58 -4.80 -7.59
C ALA A 117 7.06 -3.90 -6.45
N ALA A 118 6.30 -3.78 -5.37
CA ALA A 118 6.66 -3.03 -4.17
C ALA A 118 7.89 -3.63 -3.48
N ALA A 119 7.93 -4.95 -3.30
CA ALA A 119 9.09 -5.64 -2.73
C ALA A 119 10.35 -5.43 -3.58
N ALA A 120 10.23 -5.51 -4.90
CA ALA A 120 11.32 -5.20 -5.82
C ALA A 120 11.74 -3.73 -5.68
N MET A 121 10.79 -2.79 -5.80
CA MET A 121 11.04 -1.36 -5.72
C MET A 121 11.69 -0.96 -4.38
N GLN A 122 11.30 -1.59 -3.28
CA GLN A 122 11.92 -1.40 -1.97
C GLN A 122 13.42 -1.72 -2.00
N TRP A 123 13.83 -2.75 -2.73
CA TRP A 123 15.24 -3.11 -2.90
C TRP A 123 16.01 -2.07 -3.71
N TRP A 124 15.38 -1.48 -4.73
CA TRP A 124 16.02 -0.51 -5.63
C TRP A 124 16.02 0.93 -5.09
N VAL A 125 14.96 1.34 -4.39
CA VAL A 125 14.72 2.75 -4.02
C VAL A 125 15.21 3.07 -2.61
N VAL A 126 15.04 2.17 -1.64
CA VAL A 126 15.36 2.48 -0.24
C VAL A 126 16.87 2.70 -0.02
N PRO A 127 17.80 1.91 -0.60
CA PRO A 127 19.23 2.17 -0.42
C PRO A 127 19.68 3.57 -0.89
N PRO A 128 19.45 4.02 -2.14
CA PRO A 128 19.88 5.35 -2.55
C PRO A 128 19.18 6.46 -1.76
N MET A 129 17.90 6.27 -1.41
CA MET A 129 17.15 7.22 -0.59
C MET A 129 17.70 7.34 0.84
N GLN A 130 18.17 6.24 1.43
CA GLN A 130 18.82 6.24 2.75
C GLN A 130 20.11 7.06 2.72
N HIS A 131 20.95 6.87 1.71
CA HIS A 131 22.16 7.68 1.54
C HIS A 131 21.82 9.16 1.35
N ALA A 132 20.79 9.47 0.56
CA ALA A 132 20.33 10.85 0.36
C ALA A 132 19.78 11.49 1.64
N MET A 133 19.00 10.76 2.44
CA MET A 133 18.50 11.24 3.74
C MET A 133 19.63 11.46 4.74
N LEU A 134 20.59 10.54 4.82
CA LEU A 134 21.78 10.72 5.66
C LEU A 134 22.57 11.95 5.21
N GLN A 135 22.73 12.17 3.90
CA GLN A 135 23.36 13.40 3.39
C GLN A 135 22.55 14.66 3.70
N MET A 136 21.22 14.61 3.73
CA MET A 136 20.40 15.76 4.13
C MET A 136 20.52 16.06 5.64
N GLN A 137 20.57 15.02 6.48
CA GLN A 137 20.80 15.19 7.92
C GLN A 137 22.20 15.70 8.26
N LEU A 138 23.21 15.30 7.48
CA LEU A 138 24.63 15.66 7.68
C LEU A 138 25.07 16.86 6.84
N GLY A 139 24.24 17.31 5.89
CA GLY A 139 24.55 18.33 4.92
C GLY A 139 24.39 19.75 5.46
N PRO A 140 24.53 20.79 4.60
CA PRO A 140 24.59 22.17 5.06
C PRO A 140 23.31 22.74 5.70
N GLY A 141 22.20 21.99 5.74
CA GLY A 141 21.03 22.32 6.55
C GLY A 141 21.17 21.96 8.04
N SER A 142 22.12 21.07 8.39
CA SER A 142 22.42 20.68 9.78
C SER A 142 22.87 21.86 10.64
N HIS A 143 23.42 22.91 10.02
CA HIS A 143 23.87 24.13 10.69
C HIS A 143 22.72 24.91 11.36
N LEU A 144 21.48 24.72 10.90
CA LEU A 144 20.28 25.32 11.49
C LEU A 144 19.77 24.56 12.71
N MET A 145 20.02 23.24 12.80
CA MET A 145 19.78 22.45 14.02
C MET A 145 20.98 22.50 14.98
N PHE A 146 22.19 22.66 14.45
CA PHE A 146 23.45 22.64 15.18
C PHE A 146 24.28 23.87 14.81
N PRO A 147 24.01 25.00 15.49
CA PRO A 147 24.74 26.23 15.27
C PRO A 147 26.24 26.02 15.54
N ASN A 148 27.11 26.41 14.60
CA ASN A 148 28.58 26.25 14.68
C ASN A 148 29.24 26.99 15.87
N ASN A 149 28.47 27.77 16.62
CA ASN A 149 28.84 28.52 17.82
C ASN A 149 28.60 27.75 19.13
N LEU A 150 28.26 26.46 19.09
CA LEU A 150 28.19 25.62 20.29
C LEU A 150 29.58 25.39 20.90
N PRO A 151 29.72 25.28 22.24
CA PRO A 151 30.98 24.93 22.88
C PRO A 151 31.56 23.61 22.32
N PRO A 152 32.90 23.48 22.18
CA PRO A 152 33.55 22.31 21.56
C PRO A 152 33.13 20.96 22.19
N GLN A 153 32.88 20.97 23.50
CA GLN A 153 32.42 19.83 24.28
C GLN A 153 30.99 19.35 23.90
N VAL A 154 30.10 20.27 23.53
CA VAL A 154 28.73 19.92 23.07
C VAL A 154 28.77 19.37 21.64
N GLN A 155 29.65 19.91 20.79
CA GLN A 155 29.86 19.40 19.43
C GLN A 155 30.43 17.97 19.45
N ALA A 156 31.42 17.69 20.30
CA ALA A 156 31.99 16.36 20.44
C ALA A 156 30.97 15.33 20.96
N ALA A 157 30.14 15.72 21.93
CA ALA A 157 29.06 14.87 22.45
C ALA A 157 27.98 14.58 21.38
N GLN A 158 27.64 15.56 20.55
CA GLN A 158 26.70 15.37 19.44
C GLN A 158 27.28 14.51 18.31
N ALA A 159 28.53 14.72 17.92
CA ALA A 159 29.20 13.86 16.93
C ALA A 159 29.23 12.40 17.41
N ALA A 160 29.46 12.17 18.70
CA ALA A 160 29.37 10.84 19.31
C ALA A 160 27.94 10.27 19.30
N GLN A 161 26.92 11.09 19.60
CA GLN A 161 25.52 10.69 19.52
C GLN A 161 25.09 10.30 18.10
N LEU A 162 25.46 11.12 17.11
CA LEU A 162 25.19 10.88 15.71
C LEU A 162 25.89 9.61 15.22
N ALA A 163 27.14 9.39 15.62
CA ALA A 163 27.89 8.17 15.36
C ALA A 163 27.25 6.92 15.97
N GLN A 164 26.61 7.04 17.14
CA GLN A 164 25.84 5.96 17.75
C GLN A 164 24.47 5.75 17.08
N MET A 165 23.86 6.80 16.54
CA MET A 165 22.55 6.72 15.89
C MET A 165 22.62 6.10 14.49
N MET A 166 23.71 6.29 13.75
CA MET A 166 23.92 5.71 12.42
C MET A 166 23.72 4.18 12.36
N PRO A 167 24.41 3.34 13.15
CA PRO A 167 24.21 1.89 13.11
C PRO A 167 22.82 1.46 13.59
N MET A 168 22.20 2.24 14.49
CA MET A 168 20.81 2.01 14.93
C MET A 168 19.82 2.27 13.77
N MET A 169 20.00 3.35 13.01
CA MET A 169 19.16 3.64 11.84
C MET A 169 19.31 2.58 10.75
N ASP A 170 20.55 2.15 10.48
CA ASP A 170 20.83 1.11 9.50
C ASP A 170 20.19 -0.23 9.88
N SER A 171 20.31 -0.63 11.14
CA SER A 171 19.69 -1.86 11.64
C SER A 171 18.16 -1.78 11.64
N MET A 172 17.58 -0.66 12.06
CA MET A 172 16.12 -0.45 12.02
C MET A 172 15.59 -0.56 10.59
N MET A 173 16.24 0.12 9.63
CA MET A 173 15.87 0.07 8.22
C MET A 173 16.00 -1.33 7.64
N ALA A 174 17.05 -2.08 8.01
CA ALA A 174 17.22 -3.47 7.59
C ALA A 174 16.08 -4.35 8.11
N VAL A 175 15.70 -4.19 9.38
CA VAL A 175 14.56 -4.91 9.98
C VAL A 175 13.26 -4.57 9.26
N THR A 176 12.98 -3.29 9.03
CA THR A 176 11.79 -2.85 8.27
C THR A 176 11.77 -3.46 6.88
N ARG A 177 12.91 -3.53 6.19
CA ARG A 177 12.98 -4.12 4.85
C ARG A 177 12.65 -5.60 4.84
N VAL A 178 13.28 -6.36 5.74
CA VAL A 178 13.06 -7.80 5.87
C VAL A 178 11.60 -8.08 6.25
N PHE A 179 11.07 -7.33 7.22
CA PHE A 179 9.68 -7.43 7.62
C PHE A 179 8.71 -7.12 6.46
N GLY A 180 9.00 -6.10 5.65
CA GLY A 180 8.22 -5.75 4.47
C GLY A 180 8.16 -6.89 3.44
N VAL A 181 9.31 -7.50 3.15
CA VAL A 181 9.38 -8.65 2.22
C VAL A 181 8.62 -9.86 2.77
N ILE A 182 8.79 -10.17 4.06
CA ILE A 182 8.05 -11.27 4.71
C ILE A 182 6.54 -11.02 4.63
N SER A 183 6.11 -9.81 4.96
CA SER A 183 4.71 -9.42 4.90
C SER A 183 4.15 -9.55 3.48
N ALA A 184 4.89 -9.10 2.46
CA ALA A 184 4.51 -9.25 1.07
C ALA A 184 4.32 -10.74 0.69
N LEU A 185 5.26 -11.62 1.07
CA LEU A 185 5.15 -13.06 0.81
C LEU A 185 3.93 -13.69 1.50
N VAL A 186 3.63 -13.29 2.74
CA VAL A 186 2.43 -13.75 3.45
C VAL A 186 1.17 -13.37 2.69
N PHE A 187 1.06 -12.12 2.23
CA PHE A 187 -0.09 -11.68 1.43
C PHE A 187 -0.19 -12.40 0.09
N ILE A 188 0.93 -12.63 -0.59
CA ILE A 188 0.96 -13.37 -1.86
C ILE A 188 0.44 -14.80 -1.68
N ILE A 189 0.91 -15.51 -0.65
CA ILE A 189 0.46 -16.87 -0.34
C ILE A 189 -1.03 -16.87 0.01
N LEU A 190 -1.47 -15.95 0.87
CA LEU A 190 -2.86 -15.81 1.28
C LEU A 190 -3.78 -15.53 0.08
N PHE A 191 -3.45 -14.55 -0.76
CA PHE A 191 -4.25 -14.19 -1.92
C PHE A 191 -4.25 -15.29 -2.98
N GLY A 192 -3.11 -15.95 -3.21
CA GLY A 192 -3.04 -17.13 -4.08
C GLY A 192 -3.94 -18.27 -3.59
N TRP A 193 -3.99 -18.50 -2.28
CA TRP A 193 -4.90 -19.47 -1.68
C TRP A 193 -6.37 -19.07 -1.85
N ILE A 194 -6.73 -17.80 -1.63
CA ILE A 194 -8.10 -17.29 -1.83
C ILE A 194 -8.52 -17.43 -3.30
N ILE A 195 -7.65 -17.06 -4.24
CA ILE A 195 -7.89 -17.21 -5.69
C ILE A 195 -8.18 -18.67 -6.02
N LYS A 196 -7.30 -19.60 -5.58
CA LYS A 196 -7.49 -21.04 -5.79
C LYS A 196 -8.82 -21.52 -5.23
N ARG A 197 -9.21 -21.04 -4.05
CA ARG A 197 -10.46 -21.45 -3.39
C ARG A 197 -11.69 -20.88 -4.09
N LEU A 198 -11.65 -19.64 -4.56
CA LEU A 198 -12.73 -19.01 -5.32
C LEU A 198 -12.93 -19.62 -6.72
N CYS A 199 -11.87 -20.16 -7.31
CA CYS A 199 -11.92 -20.89 -8.58
C CYS A 199 -12.43 -22.33 -8.45
N SER A 200 -12.60 -22.86 -7.23
CA SER A 200 -13.07 -24.23 -7.02
C SER A 200 -14.49 -24.44 -7.57
N GLU A 201 -14.75 -25.64 -8.12
CA GLU A 201 -16.06 -25.96 -8.71
C GLU A 201 -17.27 -25.70 -7.82
N PRO A 202 -17.25 -26.06 -6.51
CA PRO A 202 -18.39 -25.82 -5.63
C PRO A 202 -18.75 -24.34 -5.55
N VAL A 203 -17.73 -23.47 -5.51
CA VAL A 203 -17.90 -22.03 -5.46
C VAL A 203 -18.36 -21.50 -6.82
N ARG A 204 -17.79 -21.97 -7.93
CA ARG A 204 -18.18 -21.53 -9.29
C ARG A 204 -19.66 -21.77 -9.58
N ARG A 205 -20.22 -22.88 -9.12
CA ARG A 205 -21.64 -23.23 -9.28
C ARG A 205 -22.58 -22.24 -8.59
N GLU A 206 -22.15 -21.53 -7.55
CA GLU A 206 -22.97 -20.51 -6.87
C GLU A 206 -23.20 -19.23 -7.69
N PHE A 207 -22.34 -18.98 -8.68
CA PHE A 207 -22.42 -17.76 -9.49
C PHE A 207 -23.08 -18.00 -10.85
N THR A 208 -23.21 -19.25 -11.28
CA THR A 208 -23.78 -19.59 -12.59
C THR A 208 -25.30 -19.44 -12.55
N PRO A 209 -25.92 -18.64 -13.44
CA PRO A 209 -27.37 -18.50 -13.48
C PRO A 209 -28.05 -19.83 -13.86
N PRO A 210 -29.26 -20.11 -13.33
CA PRO A 210 -29.97 -21.39 -13.56
C PRO A 210 -30.22 -21.74 -15.03
N SER A 211 -30.22 -20.75 -15.92
CA SER A 211 -30.50 -20.91 -17.36
C SER A 211 -29.32 -21.40 -18.20
N ALA A 212 -28.11 -21.55 -17.63
CA ALA A 212 -26.92 -21.99 -18.36
C ALA A 212 -26.64 -23.51 -18.28
N VAL A 213 -27.57 -24.29 -17.71
CA VAL A 213 -27.46 -25.75 -17.52
C VAL A 213 -28.54 -26.51 -18.30
N ALA A 214 -29.22 -25.84 -19.25
CA ALA A 214 -30.18 -26.46 -20.17
C ALA A 214 -29.51 -26.93 -21.46
#